data_AF-A0A166MGF7-F1
#
_entry.id   AF-A0A166MGF7-F1
#
_cell.length_a   1.000
_cell.length_b   1.000
_cell.length_c   1.000
_cell.angle_alpha   90.00
_cell.angle_beta   90.00
_cell.angle_gamma   90.00
#
_symmetry.space_group_name_H-M   'P 1'
#
loop_
_entity.id
_entity.type
_entity.pdbx_description
1 polymer ?
#
loop_
_entity_poly.entity_id
_entity_poly.type
_entity_poly.pdbx_seq_one_letter_code
_entity_poly.pdbx_strand_id
1 'polypeptide(L)'
;MKLNVSIIASRRVVSTLPPTPRAFGRIRGPALRLPPSTPVPAFLPLPLSSRVFHRTLAMAAHTLHTPDDPHTPDDALRPTGFLKVAPYTKLLTHSRFLLTLRSAEGKYHTLILFRLSTPSSEEEGNVVDDKKKYEQLYAMESTCPHLGADMSHAEIEECETSIVAVCPWHRYDFDLRTGIGSMGLRACTYTVDVRPDPLDGVDVVWVEAPEGAKDWQLVELQPVSEEFADPPPPQKIPDPSPRPTLSSLADEPVVPVENAPTTLMQWAVLILNTSNPTLKVDRTKHAVHLFRTGKLASIGHKSPNAPTPPDVPPRDEAYVRNTVSDPRQLGKRKKAAVMLHALANIEQWASWDIMARYGPSHPDLPPAFFADFSKMALDESKHFTLLTARLAATSPSTPYGTMPVHASLWESATLTSTSLRARLAIIHLVHEARGLDVNPGTIEKFRRSGDAESVAALEVIHADEVTHVTSGHRWFTWLCERDGVDPVAAFREEVRKNWTGDLKGPFNVEDRERAGMTREFYEDLKGEDVQVSGRNGMVVYTVAYTQRIAMGHV
;
A
#
# COMPACT_ATOMS: atom_id res chain seq x y z
N MET A 1 23.92 -58.68 23.58
CA MET A 1 25.00 -59.62 23.98
C MET A 1 25.99 -58.86 24.86
N LYS A 2 25.95 -59.03 26.20
CA LYS A 2 26.72 -58.29 27.25
C LYS A 2 26.49 -56.76 27.29
N LEU A 3 26.41 -55.99 28.39
CA LEU A 3 26.70 -56.04 29.85
C LEU A 3 27.86 -55.14 30.32
N ASN A 4 27.48 -54.00 30.93
CA ASN A 4 27.92 -53.41 32.22
C ASN A 4 29.40 -53.17 32.63
N VAL A 5 29.67 -51.88 32.95
CA VAL A 5 30.19 -51.32 34.23
C VAL A 5 31.63 -51.59 34.72
N SER A 6 32.44 -50.50 34.84
CA SER A 6 33.23 -50.02 36.03
C SER A 6 34.05 -48.77 35.60
N ILE A 7 34.18 -47.62 36.28
CA ILE A 7 34.29 -47.16 37.69
C ILE A 7 35.74 -47.07 38.23
N ILE A 8 36.20 -45.83 38.53
CA ILE A 8 37.18 -45.39 39.57
C ILE A 8 37.39 -43.85 39.49
N ALA A 9 37.88 -43.14 40.53
CA ALA A 9 37.04 -42.54 41.57
C ALA A 9 37.76 -41.47 42.47
N SER A 10 38.03 -40.24 42.00
CA SER A 10 38.51 -39.11 42.85
C SER A 10 38.42 -37.73 42.14
N ARG A 11 38.22 -36.58 42.79
CA ARG A 11 38.06 -36.22 44.23
C ARG A 11 37.15 -34.99 44.37
N ARG A 12 36.51 -34.78 45.54
CA ARG A 12 35.70 -33.57 45.84
C ARG A 12 36.53 -32.40 46.39
N VAL A 13 36.10 -31.16 46.12
CA VAL A 13 36.13 -30.01 47.05
C VAL A 13 34.78 -29.27 46.94
N VAL A 14 34.36 -28.51 47.96
CA VAL A 14 33.02 -27.91 48.18
C VAL A 14 33.17 -26.44 48.64
N SER A 15 32.07 -25.68 48.73
CA SER A 15 31.90 -24.30 49.29
C SER A 15 31.81 -23.21 48.20
N THR A 16 30.66 -22.68 47.76
CA THR A 16 29.55 -21.91 48.41
C THR A 16 29.83 -20.42 48.68
N LEU A 17 28.89 -19.58 48.21
CA LEU A 17 28.56 -18.19 48.63
C LEU A 17 28.21 -18.11 50.13
N PRO A 18 27.95 -16.94 50.78
CA PRO A 18 27.78 -15.54 50.32
C PRO A 18 28.86 -14.62 51.00
N PRO A 19 28.67 -13.34 51.47
CA PRO A 19 27.58 -12.34 51.40
C PRO A 19 28.01 -10.89 51.06
N THR A 20 27.09 -9.93 51.28
CA THR A 20 27.28 -8.46 51.26
C THR A 20 27.33 -7.85 52.67
N PRO A 21 27.81 -6.59 52.81
CA PRO A 21 27.38 -5.71 53.91
C PRO A 21 26.87 -4.32 53.43
N ARG A 22 26.14 -3.60 54.29
CA ARG A 22 25.56 -2.27 54.04
C ARG A 22 26.36 -1.13 54.69
N ALA A 23 26.36 0.02 54.01
CA ALA A 23 26.43 1.42 54.47
C ALA A 23 26.84 1.76 55.92
N PHE A 24 27.76 2.73 56.09
CA PHE A 24 27.41 4.15 56.38
C PHE A 24 28.65 5.06 56.35
N GLY A 25 28.51 6.33 55.95
CA GLY A 25 29.60 7.33 56.02
C GLY A 25 29.26 8.67 55.36
N ARG A 26 29.08 9.74 56.14
CA ARG A 26 28.86 11.12 55.64
C ARG A 26 30.19 11.86 55.49
N ILE A 27 30.38 12.58 54.38
CA ILE A 27 31.26 13.76 54.29
C ILE A 27 30.47 14.90 53.65
N ARG A 28 30.72 16.15 54.09
CA ARG A 28 30.06 17.37 53.59
C ARG A 28 30.93 18.07 52.54
N GLY A 29 30.31 18.52 51.45
CA GLY A 29 30.86 19.50 50.49
C GLY A 29 29.91 20.70 50.36
N PRO A 30 30.38 21.87 49.91
CA PRO A 30 29.64 23.13 50.05
C PRO A 30 28.46 23.29 49.08
N ALA A 31 27.44 24.04 49.52
CA ALA A 31 26.24 24.32 48.74
C ALA A 31 26.44 25.47 47.74
N LEU A 32 26.09 25.24 46.48
CA LEU A 32 25.79 26.31 45.52
C LEU A 32 24.32 26.72 45.66
N ARG A 33 24.06 28.03 45.65
CA ARG A 33 22.72 28.60 45.86
C ARG A 33 21.93 28.62 44.55
N LEU A 34 20.68 28.18 44.60
CA LEU A 34 19.68 28.53 43.60
C LEU A 34 19.24 30.01 43.82
N PRO A 35 19.12 30.84 42.77
CA PRO A 35 18.51 32.16 42.88
C PRO A 35 16.98 32.06 43.02
N PRO A 36 16.31 33.03 43.68
CA PRO A 36 14.88 32.99 43.94
C PRO A 36 14.04 33.44 42.72
N SER A 37 12.81 32.92 42.63
CA SER A 37 11.78 33.40 41.71
C SER A 37 11.08 34.67 42.23
N THR A 38 10.90 35.66 41.36
CA THR A 38 10.16 36.92 41.59
C THR A 38 9.55 37.39 40.25
N PRO A 39 8.50 38.24 40.24
CA PRO A 39 7.26 37.84 39.56
C PRO A 39 6.90 38.56 38.26
N VAL A 40 5.86 38.04 37.61
CA VAL A 40 5.23 38.56 36.38
C VAL A 40 4.52 39.91 36.64
N PRO A 41 4.73 40.93 35.80
CA PRO A 41 3.85 42.09 35.73
C PRO A 41 2.68 41.83 34.77
N ALA A 42 1.44 41.98 35.25
CA ALA A 42 0.25 41.99 34.41
C ALA A 42 -0.02 43.40 33.87
N PHE A 43 -0.46 43.53 32.61
CA PHE A 43 -1.00 44.77 32.06
C PHE A 43 -2.29 44.50 31.26
N LEU A 44 -3.27 45.40 31.44
CA LEU A 44 -4.60 45.37 30.82
C LEU A 44 -4.66 46.22 29.53
N PRO A 45 -5.69 46.06 28.68
CA PRO A 45 -5.65 46.48 27.27
C PRO A 45 -6.36 47.83 26.96
N LEU A 46 -6.49 48.11 25.64
CA LEU A 46 -7.25 49.18 24.96
C LEU A 46 -6.50 50.52 24.74
N PRO A 47 -6.91 51.38 23.77
CA PRO A 47 -8.05 51.26 22.84
C PRO A 47 -7.71 51.38 21.33
N LEU A 48 -8.75 51.23 20.50
CA LEU A 48 -8.78 51.50 19.05
C LEU A 48 -8.52 52.98 18.70
N SER A 49 -7.94 53.26 17.53
CA SER A 49 -8.21 54.50 16.78
C SER A 49 -7.93 54.35 15.28
N SER A 50 -8.63 55.13 14.46
CA SER A 50 -8.60 55.08 12.98
C SER A 50 -8.12 56.39 12.36
N ARG A 51 -7.32 56.32 11.29
CA ARG A 51 -7.11 57.27 10.16
C ARG A 51 -5.97 56.68 9.30
N VAL A 52 -6.10 56.31 8.02
CA VAL A 52 -6.55 57.06 6.82
C VAL A 52 -5.66 58.28 6.51
N PHE A 53 -4.74 58.18 5.54
CA PHE A 53 -4.78 58.97 4.28
C PHE A 53 -3.73 58.55 3.20
N HIS A 54 -4.17 58.64 1.94
CA HIS A 54 -3.49 58.69 0.61
C HIS A 54 -2.12 58.05 0.25
N ARG A 55 -2.19 57.21 -0.79
CA ARG A 55 -1.57 57.33 -2.15
C ARG A 55 -0.15 57.90 -2.31
N THR A 56 0.65 57.22 -3.15
CA THR A 56 1.15 57.76 -4.44
C THR A 56 1.38 56.60 -5.45
N LEU A 57 1.43 56.96 -6.74
CA LEU A 57 1.69 56.13 -7.94
C LEU A 57 3.08 55.47 -7.96
N ALA A 58 3.46 54.60 -8.90
CA ALA A 58 2.80 53.58 -9.74
C ALA A 58 3.88 52.99 -10.68
N MET A 59 3.65 51.82 -11.28
CA MET A 59 3.96 51.49 -12.69
C MET A 59 3.46 50.08 -13.01
N ALA A 60 2.99 49.87 -14.23
CA ALA A 60 2.49 48.57 -14.71
C ALA A 60 3.19 48.17 -16.00
N ALA A 61 3.33 46.86 -16.22
CA ALA A 61 3.73 46.29 -17.50
C ALA A 61 2.65 45.27 -17.92
N HIS A 62 1.88 45.59 -18.96
CA HIS A 62 0.99 44.64 -19.61
C HIS A 62 1.77 43.83 -20.64
N THR A 63 1.54 42.51 -20.66
CA THR A 63 1.64 41.71 -21.89
C THR A 63 0.28 41.04 -22.10
N LEU A 64 -0.13 40.89 -23.36
CA LEU A 64 -1.52 40.66 -23.75
C LEU A 64 -1.98 39.20 -23.57
N HIS A 65 -3.29 39.06 -23.36
CA HIS A 65 -4.02 37.80 -23.33
C HIS A 65 -4.46 37.45 -24.76
N THR A 66 -4.41 36.18 -25.14
CA THR A 66 -4.98 35.65 -26.40
C THR A 66 -5.97 34.54 -26.06
N PRO A 67 -7.27 34.70 -26.37
CA PRO A 67 -8.24 33.60 -26.29
C PRO A 67 -8.13 32.66 -27.51
N ASP A 68 -9.00 31.65 -27.53
CA ASP A 68 -9.27 30.68 -28.60
C ASP A 68 -8.32 29.46 -28.69
N ASP A 69 -8.59 28.49 -27.82
CA ASP A 69 -8.55 27.06 -28.15
C ASP A 69 -9.83 26.43 -27.53
N PRO A 70 -10.53 25.46 -28.17
CA PRO A 70 -11.91 25.16 -27.81
C PRO A 70 -12.01 24.23 -26.61
N HIS A 71 -12.71 24.66 -25.56
CA HIS A 71 -13.18 23.75 -24.51
C HIS A 71 -13.98 22.59 -25.13
N THR A 72 -13.71 21.38 -24.67
CA THR A 72 -14.57 20.23 -24.95
C THR A 72 -15.95 20.43 -24.29
N PRO A 73 -17.03 19.82 -24.81
CA PRO A 73 -18.39 20.05 -24.28
C PRO A 73 -18.63 19.61 -22.82
N ASP A 74 -17.67 18.91 -22.20
CA ASP A 74 -17.81 18.20 -20.91
C ASP A 74 -17.61 19.13 -19.69
N ASP A 75 -16.96 20.29 -19.84
CA ASP A 75 -16.75 21.23 -18.72
C ASP A 75 -18.02 21.99 -18.29
N ALA A 76 -19.00 22.13 -19.18
CA ALA A 76 -20.17 22.97 -18.96
C ALA A 76 -21.18 22.42 -17.93
N LEU A 77 -20.94 21.23 -17.38
CA LEU A 77 -21.89 20.47 -16.56
C LEU A 77 -21.34 19.98 -15.21
N ARG A 78 -20.10 20.31 -14.84
CA ARG A 78 -19.54 19.96 -13.53
C ARG A 78 -20.28 20.75 -12.43
N PRO A 79 -21.02 20.11 -11.50
CA PRO A 79 -21.68 20.82 -10.43
C PRO A 79 -20.64 21.26 -9.40
N THR A 80 -20.61 22.55 -9.05
CA THR A 80 -19.68 23.07 -8.04
C THR A 80 -19.91 22.37 -6.70
N GLY A 81 -18.95 21.56 -6.27
CA GLY A 81 -19.02 20.78 -5.03
C GLY A 81 -19.41 19.30 -5.16
N PHE A 82 -19.58 18.75 -6.37
CA PHE A 82 -19.85 17.32 -6.58
C PHE A 82 -18.87 16.67 -7.58
N LEU A 83 -18.44 15.44 -7.27
CA LEU A 83 -17.56 14.64 -8.13
C LEU A 83 -18.36 13.54 -8.86
N LYS A 84 -18.02 13.28 -10.13
CA LYS A 84 -18.63 12.24 -10.96
C LYS A 84 -18.08 10.87 -10.54
N VAL A 85 -18.93 9.96 -10.06
CA VAL A 85 -18.48 8.63 -9.58
C VAL A 85 -18.56 7.59 -10.68
N ALA A 86 -19.77 7.19 -11.06
CA ALA A 86 -20.02 6.17 -12.08
C ALA A 86 -21.49 6.20 -12.54
N PRO A 87 -21.81 5.66 -13.72
CA PRO A 87 -23.15 5.21 -14.03
C PRO A 87 -23.69 4.28 -12.93
N TYR A 88 -24.92 4.52 -12.48
CA TYR A 88 -25.60 3.75 -11.42
C TYR A 88 -25.56 2.24 -11.67
N THR A 89 -25.63 1.83 -12.95
CA THR A 89 -25.52 0.43 -13.39
C THR A 89 -24.21 -0.26 -13.00
N LYS A 90 -23.07 0.46 -12.88
CA LYS A 90 -21.82 -0.12 -12.37
C LYS A 90 -21.88 -0.43 -10.88
N LEU A 91 -22.63 0.36 -10.11
CA LEU A 91 -22.78 0.22 -8.66
C LEU A 91 -23.72 -0.92 -8.25
N LEU A 92 -24.47 -1.49 -9.19
CA LEU A 92 -25.30 -2.68 -8.95
C LEU A 92 -24.48 -3.94 -8.66
N THR A 93 -23.17 -3.94 -8.94
CA THR A 93 -22.31 -5.12 -8.81
C THR A 93 -22.02 -5.55 -7.36
N HIS A 94 -22.07 -4.63 -6.39
CA HIS A 94 -21.74 -4.85 -4.97
C HIS A 94 -22.65 -3.96 -4.09
N SER A 95 -22.75 -4.21 -2.78
CA SER A 95 -23.38 -3.25 -1.85
C SER A 95 -22.47 -2.07 -1.48
N ARG A 96 -21.16 -2.14 -1.79
CA ARG A 96 -20.13 -1.24 -1.24
C ARG A 96 -19.02 -0.93 -2.22
N PHE A 97 -18.57 0.32 -2.21
CA PHE A 97 -17.39 0.78 -2.95
C PHE A 97 -16.55 1.72 -2.09
N LEU A 98 -15.23 1.56 -2.14
CA LEU A 98 -14.27 2.57 -1.70
C LEU A 98 -14.00 3.54 -2.86
N LEU A 99 -14.03 4.83 -2.56
CA LEU A 99 -13.77 5.93 -3.50
C LEU A 99 -12.47 6.62 -3.06
N THR A 100 -11.36 6.32 -3.73
CA THR A 100 -10.09 7.03 -3.50
C THR A 100 -10.10 8.32 -4.31
N LEU A 101 -10.15 9.44 -3.62
CA LEU A 101 -10.19 10.79 -4.18
C LEU A 101 -8.82 11.45 -4.09
N ARG A 102 -8.46 12.26 -5.09
CA ARG A 102 -7.26 13.10 -5.10
C ARG A 102 -7.59 14.50 -5.59
N SER A 103 -7.16 15.51 -4.86
CA SER A 103 -7.30 16.93 -5.22
C SER A 103 -6.21 17.37 -6.22
N ALA A 104 -6.39 18.52 -6.88
CA ALA A 104 -5.32 19.15 -7.66
C ALA A 104 -4.10 19.56 -6.80
N GLU A 105 -4.29 19.69 -5.49
CA GLU A 105 -3.23 19.95 -4.50
C GLU A 105 -2.48 18.67 -4.06
N GLY A 106 -2.78 17.51 -4.65
CA GLY A 106 -2.13 16.23 -4.34
C GLY A 106 -2.61 15.55 -3.05
N LYS A 107 -3.42 16.22 -2.22
CA LYS A 107 -4.07 15.63 -1.04
C LYS A 107 -5.00 14.49 -1.46
N TYR A 108 -5.00 13.41 -0.68
CA TYR A 108 -5.88 12.25 -0.85
C TYR A 108 -6.95 12.19 0.22
N HIS A 109 -8.11 11.67 -0.14
CA HIS A 109 -9.22 11.40 0.76
C HIS A 109 -9.92 10.10 0.34
N THR A 110 -10.51 9.34 1.28
CA THR A 110 -11.15 8.06 0.94
C THR A 110 -12.55 8.00 1.53
N LEU A 111 -13.54 7.88 0.65
CA LEU A 111 -14.94 7.71 1.04
C LEU A 111 -15.35 6.24 0.88
N ILE A 112 -16.39 5.85 1.60
CA ILE A 112 -17.14 4.62 1.35
C ILE A 112 -18.55 4.98 0.90
N LEU A 113 -18.98 4.35 -0.20
CA LEU A 113 -20.32 4.43 -0.75
C LEU A 113 -21.05 3.11 -0.49
N PHE A 114 -22.12 3.18 0.28
CA PHE A 114 -23.04 2.07 0.56
C PHE A 114 -24.28 2.15 -0.34
N ARG A 115 -24.75 0.98 -0.80
CA ARG A 115 -26.00 0.74 -1.54
C ARG A 115 -26.77 -0.35 -0.81
N LEU A 116 -27.78 0.03 -0.03
CA LEU A 116 -28.35 -0.85 0.99
C LEU A 116 -29.34 -1.90 0.49
N SER A 117 -29.89 -1.77 -0.72
CA SER A 117 -30.67 -2.83 -1.36
C SER A 117 -30.69 -2.70 -2.89
N THR A 118 -31.18 -3.76 -3.53
CA THR A 118 -31.53 -3.85 -4.96
C THR A 118 -33.03 -3.57 -5.14
N PRO A 119 -33.50 -3.24 -6.36
CA PRO A 119 -34.94 -3.14 -6.62
C PRO A 119 -35.60 -4.51 -6.53
N SER A 120 -36.29 -4.79 -5.42
CA SER A 120 -37.05 -6.02 -5.20
C SER A 120 -38.54 -5.73 -5.03
N SER A 121 -39.26 -5.66 -6.15
CA SER A 121 -40.71 -5.91 -6.18
C SER A 121 -41.11 -6.33 -7.59
N GLU A 122 -41.22 -7.64 -7.84
CA GLU A 122 -42.22 -8.14 -8.79
C GLU A 122 -43.60 -8.12 -8.10
N GLU A 123 -43.99 -6.97 -7.55
CA GLU A 123 -45.37 -6.71 -7.17
C GLU A 123 -46.11 -6.18 -8.39
N GLU A 124 -47.16 -6.87 -8.81
CA GLU A 124 -47.83 -6.63 -10.08
C GLU A 124 -48.46 -5.22 -10.17
N GLY A 125 -47.87 -4.36 -11.00
CA GLY A 125 -48.59 -3.23 -11.62
C GLY A 125 -48.51 -1.86 -10.94
N ASN A 126 -47.63 -1.63 -9.96
CA ASN A 126 -47.39 -0.28 -9.42
C ASN A 126 -46.19 0.41 -10.09
N VAL A 127 -46.34 1.70 -10.39
CA VAL A 127 -45.24 2.55 -10.88
C VAL A 127 -44.30 2.86 -9.71
N VAL A 128 -43.09 2.31 -9.76
CA VAL A 128 -42.02 2.67 -8.81
C VAL A 128 -41.62 4.12 -9.07
N ASP A 129 -41.67 4.96 -8.04
CA ASP A 129 -41.16 6.33 -8.08
C ASP A 129 -39.63 6.29 -8.26
N ASP A 130 -39.14 6.77 -9.41
CA ASP A 130 -37.71 6.77 -9.78
C ASP A 130 -36.82 7.44 -8.73
N LYS A 131 -37.35 8.32 -7.86
CA LYS A 131 -36.57 8.90 -6.76
C LYS A 131 -36.20 7.88 -5.69
N LYS A 132 -37.12 6.97 -5.33
CA LYS A 132 -36.91 5.98 -4.24
C LYS A 132 -35.79 4.99 -4.54
N LYS A 133 -35.51 4.75 -5.83
CA LYS A 133 -34.39 3.95 -6.35
C LYS A 133 -33.02 4.47 -5.89
N TYR A 134 -32.91 5.76 -5.57
CA TYR A 134 -31.64 6.42 -5.22
C TYR A 134 -31.53 6.83 -3.75
N GLU A 135 -32.64 6.85 -3.01
CA GLU A 135 -32.67 7.17 -1.57
C GLU A 135 -31.86 6.18 -0.70
N GLN A 136 -31.45 5.04 -1.24
CA GLN A 136 -30.67 3.98 -0.59
C GLN A 136 -29.15 4.04 -0.85
N LEU A 137 -28.64 5.11 -1.48
CA LEU A 137 -27.21 5.39 -1.60
C LEU A 137 -26.74 6.34 -0.48
N TYR A 138 -25.63 5.98 0.17
CA TYR A 138 -25.07 6.75 1.29
C TYR A 138 -23.55 6.81 1.17
N ALA A 139 -22.96 8.00 1.27
CA ALA A 139 -21.51 8.17 1.31
C ALA A 139 -21.05 8.69 2.68
N MET A 140 -19.99 8.10 3.21
CA MET A 140 -19.36 8.55 4.45
C MET A 140 -17.84 8.39 4.40
N GLU A 141 -17.15 8.90 5.41
CA GLU A 141 -15.72 8.69 5.64
C GLU A 141 -15.38 7.18 5.65
N SER A 142 -14.37 6.73 4.89
CA SER A 142 -13.98 5.30 4.90
C SER A 142 -13.25 4.89 6.19
N THR A 143 -13.00 5.83 7.11
CA THR A 143 -12.34 5.60 8.38
C THR A 143 -13.22 6.03 9.56
N CYS A 144 -13.25 5.21 10.59
CA CYS A 144 -14.04 5.42 11.80
C CYS A 144 -13.43 6.56 12.65
N PRO A 145 -14.22 7.59 13.03
CA PRO A 145 -13.73 8.78 13.75
C PRO A 145 -13.21 8.48 15.17
N HIS A 146 -13.40 7.27 15.69
CA HIS A 146 -12.83 6.83 16.97
C HIS A 146 -11.29 6.73 16.93
N LEU A 147 -10.74 6.02 15.94
CA LEU A 147 -9.31 5.66 15.87
C LEU A 147 -8.78 5.54 14.43
N GLY A 148 -9.52 6.02 13.42
CA GLY A 148 -9.15 5.92 12.00
C GLY A 148 -9.23 4.49 11.44
N ALA A 149 -9.98 3.60 12.09
CA ALA A 149 -10.11 2.19 11.70
C ALA A 149 -11.02 2.03 10.47
N ASP A 150 -10.69 1.11 9.57
CA ASP A 150 -11.40 0.93 8.31
C ASP A 150 -12.91 0.59 8.48
N MET A 151 -13.73 1.17 7.61
CA MET A 151 -15.19 0.98 7.55
C MET A 151 -15.64 0.10 6.37
N SER A 152 -14.75 -0.40 5.50
CA SER A 152 -15.12 -1.23 4.34
C SER A 152 -16.03 -2.42 4.69
N HIS A 153 -15.74 -3.08 5.82
CA HIS A 153 -16.51 -4.21 6.34
C HIS A 153 -17.45 -3.85 7.51
N ALA A 154 -17.92 -2.60 7.61
CA ALA A 154 -18.91 -2.20 8.62
C ALA A 154 -20.21 -3.02 8.55
N GLU A 155 -20.78 -3.37 9.70
CA GLU A 155 -22.11 -3.98 9.74
C GLU A 155 -23.17 -2.88 9.56
N ILE A 156 -24.25 -3.14 8.84
CA ILE A 156 -25.34 -2.17 8.67
C ILE A 156 -26.51 -2.64 9.53
N GLU A 157 -26.91 -1.80 10.48
CA GLU A 157 -28.03 -2.08 11.40
C GLU A 157 -29.17 -1.08 11.14
N GLU A 158 -30.39 -1.59 10.90
CA GLU A 158 -31.60 -0.76 10.77
C GLU A 158 -32.23 -0.53 12.15
N CYS A 159 -32.37 0.73 12.55
CA CYS A 159 -33.03 1.18 13.77
C CYS A 159 -34.37 1.85 13.44
N GLU A 160 -35.25 2.01 14.44
CA GLU A 160 -36.63 2.51 14.26
C GLU A 160 -36.77 3.84 13.49
N THR A 161 -35.72 4.68 13.48
CA THR A 161 -35.72 6.00 12.82
C THR A 161 -34.45 6.31 12.00
N SER A 162 -33.52 5.37 11.89
CA SER A 162 -32.16 5.63 11.35
C SER A 162 -31.52 4.34 10.85
N ILE A 163 -30.57 4.44 9.92
CA ILE A 163 -29.75 3.30 9.49
C ILE A 163 -28.30 3.62 9.81
N VAL A 164 -27.64 2.74 10.57
CA VAL A 164 -26.29 2.99 11.10
C VAL A 164 -25.26 2.04 10.49
N ALA A 165 -24.07 2.56 10.21
CA ALA A 165 -22.88 1.77 9.92
C ALA A 165 -22.09 1.53 11.22
N VAL A 166 -21.99 0.28 11.62
CA VAL A 166 -21.31 -0.14 12.85
C VAL A 166 -19.87 -0.56 12.53
N CYS A 167 -18.92 0.16 13.11
CA CYS A 167 -17.48 -0.05 12.91
C CYS A 167 -17.08 -1.48 13.30
N PRO A 168 -16.50 -2.29 12.38
CA PRO A 168 -16.30 -3.72 12.61
C PRO A 168 -15.23 -4.00 13.67
N TRP A 169 -14.36 -3.02 13.93
CA TRP A 169 -13.28 -3.07 14.90
C TRP A 169 -13.69 -2.79 16.35
N HIS A 170 -14.71 -1.93 16.53
CA HIS A 170 -14.96 -1.26 17.81
C HIS A 170 -16.44 -1.18 18.21
N ARG A 171 -17.37 -1.61 17.34
CA ARG A 171 -18.84 -1.55 17.51
C ARG A 171 -19.44 -0.16 17.79
N TYR A 172 -18.72 0.93 17.52
CA TYR A 172 -19.34 2.26 17.41
C TYR A 172 -20.22 2.32 16.16
N ASP A 173 -21.48 2.71 16.35
CA ASP A 173 -22.45 3.04 15.32
C ASP A 173 -22.27 4.47 14.79
N PHE A 174 -22.65 4.71 13.54
CA PHE A 174 -22.76 6.03 12.92
C PHE A 174 -23.94 6.06 11.96
N ASP A 175 -24.92 6.96 12.16
CA ASP A 175 -26.04 7.15 11.24
C ASP A 175 -25.55 7.57 9.84
N LEU A 176 -26.03 6.88 8.80
CA LEU A 176 -25.54 7.03 7.42
C LEU A 176 -25.93 8.34 6.74
N ARG A 177 -26.82 9.17 7.31
CA ARG A 177 -27.25 10.46 6.75
C ARG A 177 -26.65 11.67 7.47
N THR A 178 -26.33 11.53 8.75
CA THR A 178 -25.90 12.62 9.63
C THR A 178 -24.50 12.40 10.21
N GLY A 179 -24.02 11.16 10.18
CA GLY A 179 -22.76 10.71 10.76
C GLY A 179 -22.78 10.55 12.28
N ILE A 180 -23.89 10.83 12.96
CA ILE A 180 -23.98 10.86 14.42
C ILE A 180 -24.00 9.42 14.96
N GLY A 181 -23.13 9.11 15.93
CA GLY A 181 -23.10 7.84 16.65
C GLY A 181 -23.63 7.96 18.09
N SER A 182 -24.23 6.89 18.61
CA SER A 182 -24.87 6.84 19.93
C SER A 182 -23.95 7.26 21.09
N MET A 183 -22.66 6.99 20.96
CA MET A 183 -21.63 7.31 21.96
C MET A 183 -21.04 8.73 21.83
N GLY A 184 -21.68 9.62 21.06
CA GLY A 184 -21.31 11.03 20.93
C GLY A 184 -20.14 11.33 19.99
N LEU A 185 -19.66 10.33 19.25
CA LEU A 185 -18.76 10.52 18.11
C LEU A 185 -19.56 10.90 16.86
N ARG A 186 -18.90 11.53 15.88
CA ARG A 186 -19.51 11.85 14.58
C ARG A 186 -18.54 11.56 13.43
N ALA A 187 -19.00 10.83 12.42
CA ALA A 187 -18.30 10.62 11.16
C ALA A 187 -18.68 11.69 10.13
N CYS A 188 -17.82 11.94 9.15
CA CYS A 188 -18.21 12.75 7.99
C CYS A 188 -19.16 11.94 7.10
N THR A 189 -20.28 12.55 6.70
CA THR A 189 -21.27 12.02 5.74
C THR A 189 -21.35 12.99 4.58
N TYR A 190 -21.51 12.46 3.37
CA TYR A 190 -21.39 13.20 2.11
C TYR A 190 -22.66 12.99 1.29
N THR A 191 -23.21 14.08 0.74
CA THR A 191 -24.43 14.03 -0.06
C THR A 191 -24.19 13.20 -1.32
N VAL A 192 -25.03 12.18 -1.53
CA VAL A 192 -25.09 11.43 -2.79
C VAL A 192 -26.26 11.94 -3.61
N ASP A 193 -26.04 12.15 -4.89
CA ASP A 193 -27.07 12.57 -5.85
C ASP A 193 -26.96 11.72 -7.12
N VAL A 194 -28.08 11.51 -7.82
CA VAL A 194 -28.14 10.71 -9.06
C VAL A 194 -28.86 11.52 -10.12
N ARG A 195 -28.15 11.76 -11.23
CA ARG A 195 -28.59 12.67 -12.29
C ARG A 195 -28.35 12.01 -13.64
N PRO A 196 -29.29 12.08 -14.60
CA PRO A 196 -29.05 11.61 -15.95
C PRO A 196 -27.96 12.45 -16.62
N ASP A 197 -27.00 11.80 -17.27
CA ASP A 197 -25.98 12.48 -18.05
C ASP A 197 -26.62 13.13 -19.29
N PRO A 198 -26.42 14.45 -19.54
CA PRO A 198 -27.12 15.14 -20.64
C PRO A 198 -26.72 14.68 -22.06
N LEU A 199 -25.70 13.84 -22.21
CA LEU A 199 -25.26 13.34 -23.52
C LEU A 199 -25.96 12.04 -23.95
N ASP A 200 -26.19 11.10 -23.03
CA ASP A 200 -26.77 9.78 -23.32
C ASP A 200 -28.01 9.41 -22.46
N GLY A 201 -28.35 10.25 -21.48
CA GLY A 201 -29.48 10.05 -20.56
C GLY A 201 -29.23 9.03 -19.44
N VAL A 202 -28.02 8.49 -19.31
CA VAL A 202 -27.72 7.45 -18.31
C VAL A 202 -27.63 8.05 -16.91
N ASP A 203 -28.32 7.43 -15.95
CA ASP A 203 -28.23 7.80 -14.53
C ASP A 203 -26.78 7.68 -14.01
N VAL A 204 -26.15 8.81 -13.69
CA VAL A 204 -24.81 8.89 -13.11
C VAL A 204 -24.90 9.29 -11.64
N VAL A 205 -24.17 8.58 -10.79
CA VAL A 205 -24.02 8.89 -9.37
C VAL A 205 -22.92 9.92 -9.17
N TRP A 206 -23.24 10.93 -8.37
CA TRP A 206 -22.35 12.01 -7.94
C TRP A 206 -22.26 12.01 -6.42
N VAL A 207 -21.10 12.34 -5.88
CA VAL A 207 -20.86 12.45 -4.43
C VAL A 207 -20.28 13.82 -4.12
N GLU A 208 -20.73 14.41 -3.02
CA GLU A 208 -20.23 15.69 -2.48
C GLU A 208 -18.71 15.65 -2.28
N ALA A 209 -18.03 16.68 -2.77
CA ALA A 209 -16.57 16.77 -2.76
C ALA A 209 -16.07 17.20 -1.37
N PRO A 210 -15.04 16.54 -0.79
CA PRO A 210 -14.56 16.87 0.55
C PRO A 210 -14.07 18.31 0.72
N GLU A 211 -14.28 18.87 1.91
CA GLU A 211 -13.71 20.18 2.27
C GLU A 211 -12.17 20.13 2.37
N GLY A 212 -11.52 21.30 2.35
CA GLY A 212 -10.08 21.44 2.64
C GLY A 212 -9.12 21.30 1.44
N ALA A 213 -9.64 21.03 0.23
CA ALA A 213 -8.89 21.10 -1.03
C ALA A 213 -9.82 21.44 -2.21
N LYS A 214 -9.27 21.54 -3.42
CA LYS A 214 -10.02 21.82 -4.66
C LYS A 214 -9.83 20.75 -5.73
N ASP A 215 -10.76 20.76 -6.69
CA ASP A 215 -10.69 19.99 -7.94
C ASP A 215 -10.44 18.49 -7.70
N TRP A 216 -11.23 17.92 -6.79
CA TRP A 216 -11.22 16.51 -6.46
C TRP A 216 -11.59 15.63 -7.66
N GLN A 217 -10.74 14.65 -7.93
CA GLN A 217 -10.89 13.63 -8.96
C GLN A 217 -11.00 12.26 -8.29
N LEU A 218 -11.85 11.38 -8.84
CA LEU A 218 -11.91 9.98 -8.46
C LEU A 218 -10.77 9.21 -9.13
N VAL A 219 -9.81 8.73 -8.34
CA VAL A 219 -8.65 7.96 -8.81
C VAL A 219 -8.98 6.46 -8.90
N GLU A 220 -9.70 5.95 -7.90
CA GLU A 220 -10.07 4.54 -7.80
C GLU A 220 -11.50 4.39 -7.28
N LEU A 221 -12.30 3.56 -7.97
CA LEU A 221 -13.60 3.09 -7.50
C LEU A 221 -13.49 1.59 -7.24
N GLN A 222 -13.07 1.21 -6.04
CA GLN A 222 -12.82 -0.18 -5.70
C GLN A 222 -14.09 -0.82 -5.12
N PRO A 223 -14.67 -1.87 -5.73
CA PRO A 223 -15.71 -2.65 -5.07
C PRO A 223 -15.15 -3.35 -3.82
N VAL A 224 -15.92 -3.33 -2.73
CA VAL A 224 -15.61 -4.15 -1.54
C VAL A 224 -16.32 -5.48 -1.71
N SER A 225 -15.58 -6.59 -1.79
CA SER A 225 -16.19 -7.91 -1.97
C SER A 225 -16.91 -8.35 -0.68
N GLU A 226 -18.14 -8.81 -0.85
CA GLU A 226 -18.97 -9.33 0.24
C GLU A 226 -18.79 -10.85 0.40
N GLU A 227 -18.45 -11.53 -0.71
CA GLU A 227 -18.01 -12.92 -0.72
C GLU A 227 -16.48 -13.05 -0.66
N PHE A 228 -16.02 -14.26 -0.31
CA PHE A 228 -14.61 -14.63 -0.35
C PHE A 228 -14.06 -14.53 -1.78
N ALA A 229 -12.98 -13.78 -1.97
CA ALA A 229 -12.23 -13.74 -3.22
C ALA A 229 -11.37 -14.99 -3.41
N ASP A 230 -12.01 -16.17 -3.44
CA ASP A 230 -11.37 -17.39 -3.89
C ASP A 230 -11.07 -17.29 -5.40
N PRO A 231 -9.87 -17.71 -5.86
CA PRO A 231 -9.62 -17.84 -7.28
C PRO A 231 -10.56 -18.89 -7.89
N PRO A 232 -10.89 -18.80 -9.19
CA PRO A 232 -11.67 -19.85 -9.86
C PRO A 232 -10.99 -21.22 -9.62
N PRO A 233 -11.75 -22.26 -9.24
CA PRO A 233 -11.18 -23.51 -8.77
C PRO A 233 -10.24 -24.10 -9.83
N PRO A 234 -9.05 -24.61 -9.43
CA PRO A 234 -8.03 -25.04 -10.38
C PRO A 234 -8.61 -26.09 -11.32
N GLN A 235 -8.52 -25.82 -12.62
CA GLN A 235 -8.99 -26.74 -13.65
C GLN A 235 -8.35 -28.12 -13.42
N LYS A 236 -9.17 -29.17 -13.41
CA LYS A 236 -8.70 -30.54 -13.19
C LYS A 236 -7.87 -31.01 -14.40
N ILE A 237 -6.57 -30.72 -14.35
CA ILE A 237 -5.58 -31.30 -15.26
C ILE A 237 -5.67 -32.83 -15.13
N PRO A 238 -5.84 -33.59 -16.23
CA PRO A 238 -5.83 -35.05 -16.17
C PRO A 238 -4.52 -35.58 -15.59
N ASP A 239 -4.64 -36.44 -14.57
CA ASP A 239 -3.53 -36.90 -13.73
C ASP A 239 -2.38 -37.55 -14.54
N PRO A 240 -1.20 -36.91 -14.61
CA PRO A 240 -0.05 -37.45 -15.33
C PRO A 240 0.70 -38.45 -14.45
N SER A 241 0.62 -39.73 -14.84
CA SER A 241 1.18 -40.93 -14.19
C SER A 241 2.45 -40.73 -13.35
N PRO A 242 2.55 -41.40 -12.18
CA PRO A 242 3.34 -40.95 -11.03
C PRO A 242 4.81 -40.68 -11.36
N ARG A 243 5.21 -39.41 -11.19
CA ARG A 243 6.62 -39.01 -11.17
C ARG A 243 7.25 -39.32 -9.81
N PRO A 244 8.56 -39.61 -9.75
CA PRO A 244 9.24 -39.87 -8.49
C PRO A 244 9.17 -38.65 -7.56
N THR A 245 8.76 -38.88 -6.32
CA THR A 245 8.56 -37.85 -5.30
C THR A 245 9.88 -37.19 -4.90
N LEU A 246 10.01 -35.89 -5.20
CA LEU A 246 11.02 -35.03 -4.58
C LEU A 246 10.58 -34.71 -3.15
N SER A 247 11.28 -35.32 -2.18
CA SER A 247 11.31 -35.04 -0.73
C SER A 247 10.06 -34.44 -0.08
N SER A 248 9.36 -35.25 0.71
CA SER A 248 8.30 -34.80 1.62
C SER A 248 8.87 -33.97 2.79
N LEU A 249 9.16 -32.69 2.54
CA LEU A 249 9.07 -31.69 3.60
C LEU A 249 7.61 -31.62 4.03
N ALA A 250 7.35 -31.57 5.34
CA ALA A 250 5.98 -31.44 5.83
C ALA A 250 5.47 -30.02 5.51
N ASP A 251 4.31 -29.91 4.86
CA ASP A 251 3.69 -28.63 4.56
C ASP A 251 3.39 -27.88 5.87
N GLU A 252 4.13 -26.81 6.11
CA GLU A 252 3.97 -25.97 7.29
C GLU A 252 2.60 -25.27 7.23
N PRO A 253 1.75 -25.37 8.26
CA PRO A 253 0.39 -24.84 8.20
C PRO A 253 0.38 -23.31 8.09
N VAL A 254 -0.61 -22.79 7.36
CA VAL A 254 -0.82 -21.34 7.13
C VAL A 254 -0.78 -20.58 8.46
N VAL A 255 -1.53 -21.05 9.45
CA VAL A 255 -1.40 -20.63 10.86
C VAL A 255 -0.41 -21.56 11.57
N PRO A 256 0.72 -21.06 12.13
CA PRO A 256 1.62 -21.88 12.95
C PRO A 256 0.91 -22.49 14.16
N VAL A 257 1.23 -23.74 14.48
CA VAL A 257 0.66 -24.46 15.65
C VAL A 257 1.13 -23.85 16.97
N GLU A 258 2.37 -23.38 17.01
CA GLU A 258 2.94 -22.65 18.14
C GLU A 258 3.11 -21.17 17.77
N ASN A 259 2.84 -20.27 18.72
CA ASN A 259 3.02 -18.82 18.58
C ASN A 259 2.24 -18.19 17.39
N ALA A 260 1.02 -18.69 17.14
CA ALA A 260 0.11 -18.15 16.12
C ALA A 260 -0.01 -16.61 16.20
N PRO A 261 0.23 -15.86 15.10
CA PRO A 261 0.18 -14.40 15.11
C PRO A 261 -1.20 -13.82 15.46
N THR A 262 -1.23 -12.88 16.40
CA THR A 262 -2.46 -12.19 16.86
C THR A 262 -2.56 -10.74 16.39
N THR A 263 -1.50 -10.22 15.77
CA THR A 263 -1.40 -8.84 15.28
C THR A 263 -0.81 -8.77 13.87
N LEU A 264 -1.08 -7.68 13.14
CA LEU A 264 -0.61 -7.52 11.76
C LEU A 264 0.92 -7.54 11.65
N MET A 265 1.64 -6.93 12.60
CA MET A 265 3.12 -6.99 12.60
C MET A 265 3.66 -8.41 12.77
N GLN A 266 3.03 -9.24 13.60
CA GLN A 266 3.43 -10.64 13.75
C GLN A 266 3.16 -11.45 12.47
N TRP A 267 2.05 -11.19 11.78
CA TRP A 267 1.78 -11.78 10.46
C TRP A 267 2.80 -11.34 9.42
N ALA A 268 3.08 -10.03 9.33
CA ALA A 268 4.07 -9.48 8.40
C ALA A 268 5.45 -10.13 8.59
N VAL A 269 5.92 -10.22 9.83
CA VAL A 269 7.22 -10.84 10.16
C VAL A 269 7.22 -12.35 9.92
N LEU A 270 6.11 -13.07 10.15
CA LEU A 270 6.00 -14.48 9.78
C LEU A 270 6.08 -14.68 8.26
N ILE A 271 5.39 -13.85 7.47
CA ILE A 271 5.39 -13.94 6.00
C ILE A 271 6.79 -13.63 5.44
N LEU A 272 7.45 -12.61 5.99
CA LEU A 272 8.83 -12.25 5.63
C LEU A 272 9.87 -13.32 6.02
N ASN A 273 9.63 -14.12 7.08
CA ASN A 273 10.52 -15.21 7.50
C ASN A 273 10.16 -16.60 6.92
N THR A 274 8.98 -16.76 6.33
CA THR A 274 8.64 -17.97 5.55
C THR A 274 9.64 -18.10 4.39
N SER A 275 9.90 -19.29 3.86
CA SER A 275 10.77 -19.49 2.67
C SER A 275 9.95 -19.80 1.41
N ASN A 276 9.10 -20.83 1.48
CA ASN A 276 8.21 -21.32 0.43
C ASN A 276 7.23 -20.23 -0.09
N PRO A 277 7.19 -19.95 -1.41
CA PRO A 277 6.40 -18.85 -1.97
C PRO A 277 4.89 -19.11 -2.00
N THR A 278 4.43 -20.36 -2.14
CA THR A 278 3.01 -20.70 -2.08
C THR A 278 2.45 -20.44 -0.68
N LEU A 279 3.17 -20.90 0.35
CA LEU A 279 2.79 -20.66 1.73
C LEU A 279 2.78 -19.16 2.09
N LYS A 280 3.63 -18.34 1.45
CA LYS A 280 3.61 -16.88 1.59
C LYS A 280 2.34 -16.24 1.01
N VAL A 281 1.89 -16.70 -0.16
CA VAL A 281 0.61 -16.29 -0.75
C VAL A 281 -0.55 -16.64 0.19
N ASP A 282 -0.60 -17.87 0.71
CA ASP A 282 -1.72 -18.31 1.55
C ASP A 282 -1.70 -17.67 2.95
N ARG A 283 -0.52 -17.44 3.53
CA ARG A 283 -0.35 -16.62 4.74
C ARG A 283 -0.74 -15.16 4.52
N THR A 284 -0.46 -14.60 3.35
CA THR A 284 -0.88 -13.23 2.99
C THR A 284 -2.40 -13.14 2.88
N LYS A 285 -3.06 -14.03 2.13
CA LYS A 285 -4.53 -14.13 2.08
C LYS A 285 -5.14 -14.22 3.49
N HIS A 286 -4.60 -15.10 4.33
CA HIS A 286 -5.10 -15.32 5.68
C HIS A 286 -4.91 -14.09 6.59
N ALA A 287 -3.72 -13.50 6.60
CA ALA A 287 -3.43 -12.30 7.39
C ALA A 287 -4.31 -11.10 6.99
N VAL A 288 -4.48 -10.87 5.68
CA VAL A 288 -5.31 -9.78 5.14
C VAL A 288 -6.79 -10.03 5.40
N HIS A 289 -7.27 -11.29 5.35
CA HIS A 289 -8.63 -11.63 5.77
C HIS A 289 -8.87 -11.37 7.27
N LEU A 290 -7.96 -11.82 8.15
CA LEU A 290 -8.09 -11.56 9.59
C LEU A 290 -8.03 -10.06 9.90
N PHE A 291 -7.19 -9.30 9.18
CA PHE A 291 -7.12 -7.84 9.31
C PHE A 291 -8.42 -7.18 8.88
N ARG A 292 -8.86 -7.37 7.63
CA ARG A 292 -10.10 -6.77 7.09
C ARG A 292 -11.36 -7.11 7.87
N THR A 293 -11.43 -8.32 8.45
CA THR A 293 -12.58 -8.76 9.26
C THR A 293 -12.45 -8.48 10.76
N GLY A 294 -11.49 -7.65 11.20
CA GLY A 294 -11.34 -7.25 12.61
C GLY A 294 -10.94 -8.36 13.58
N LYS A 295 -10.49 -9.51 13.07
CA LYS A 295 -10.14 -10.71 13.87
C LYS A 295 -8.72 -10.68 14.43
N LEU A 296 -7.88 -9.72 14.00
CA LEU A 296 -6.60 -9.42 14.65
C LEU A 296 -6.82 -8.51 15.86
N ALA A 297 -6.16 -8.81 16.98
CA ALA A 297 -6.30 -8.06 18.22
C ALA A 297 -5.83 -6.59 18.11
N SER A 298 -4.89 -6.31 17.19
CA SER A 298 -4.56 -4.96 16.72
C SER A 298 -3.61 -5.05 15.51
N ILE A 299 -3.24 -3.90 14.93
CA ILE A 299 -2.10 -3.81 14.00
C ILE A 299 -0.79 -4.24 14.69
N GLY A 300 -0.61 -3.92 15.98
CA GLY A 300 0.57 -4.26 16.78
C GLY A 300 1.76 -3.31 16.65
N HIS A 301 1.76 -2.34 15.73
CA HIS A 301 2.91 -1.49 15.46
C HIS A 301 3.31 -0.58 16.63
N LYS A 302 2.36 -0.11 17.45
CA LYS A 302 2.62 0.68 18.67
C LYS A 302 3.05 -0.15 19.89
N SER A 303 3.34 -1.45 19.72
CA SER A 303 3.79 -2.33 20.79
C SER A 303 5.26 -2.09 21.13
N PRO A 304 5.66 -1.99 22.42
CA PRO A 304 7.07 -1.96 22.81
C PRO A 304 7.79 -3.28 22.49
N ASN A 305 7.04 -4.36 22.24
CA ASN A 305 7.53 -5.67 21.83
C ASN A 305 7.08 -5.99 20.38
N ALA A 306 7.04 -4.99 19.49
CA ALA A 306 6.77 -5.21 18.07
C ALA A 306 7.89 -6.07 17.43
N PRO A 307 7.56 -7.06 16.58
CA PRO A 307 8.54 -8.01 16.07
C PRO A 307 9.45 -7.42 14.98
N THR A 308 10.71 -7.83 15.07
CA THR A 308 11.81 -7.84 14.08
C THR A 308 11.57 -8.35 12.65
N PRO A 309 11.36 -7.58 11.55
CA PRO A 309 11.52 -8.16 10.21
C PRO A 309 12.98 -8.61 9.96
N PRO A 310 13.21 -9.62 9.10
CA PRO A 310 14.56 -10.07 8.74
C PRO A 310 15.26 -9.02 7.86
N ASP A 311 16.58 -8.94 7.91
CA ASP A 311 17.36 -8.05 7.02
C ASP A 311 17.37 -8.53 5.57
N VAL A 312 17.17 -9.83 5.35
CA VAL A 312 16.95 -10.45 4.04
C VAL A 312 15.94 -11.60 4.21
N PRO A 313 14.74 -11.54 3.61
CA PRO A 313 13.78 -12.64 3.58
C PRO A 313 14.40 -13.92 2.99
N PRO A 314 14.24 -15.09 3.64
CA PRO A 314 14.79 -16.33 3.12
C PRO A 314 14.04 -16.76 1.86
N ARG A 315 14.81 -17.25 0.88
CA ARG A 315 14.33 -17.94 -0.30
C ARG A 315 14.34 -19.44 -0.04
N ASP A 316 13.43 -20.16 -0.69
CA ASP A 316 13.40 -21.62 -0.68
C ASP A 316 14.75 -22.22 -1.11
N GLU A 317 15.26 -23.21 -0.35
CA GLU A 317 16.57 -23.83 -0.58
C GLU A 317 16.72 -24.44 -1.97
N ALA A 318 15.62 -24.91 -2.57
CA ALA A 318 15.61 -25.40 -3.95
C ALA A 318 16.04 -24.32 -4.97
N TYR A 319 15.87 -23.04 -4.63
CA TYR A 319 16.05 -21.88 -5.51
C TYR A 319 17.19 -20.95 -5.08
N VAL A 320 17.76 -21.07 -3.88
CA VAL A 320 18.87 -20.22 -3.39
C VAL A 320 20.05 -20.15 -4.38
N ARG A 321 20.38 -21.28 -5.04
CA ARG A 321 21.46 -21.35 -6.05
C ARG A 321 21.16 -20.61 -7.37
N ASN A 322 19.95 -20.08 -7.54
CA ASN A 322 19.47 -19.40 -8.74
C ASN A 322 19.31 -17.88 -8.51
N THR A 323 20.24 -17.24 -7.80
CA THR A 323 20.35 -15.77 -7.73
C THR A 323 21.65 -15.36 -8.43
N VAL A 324 21.61 -14.39 -9.35
CA VAL A 324 22.80 -13.92 -10.07
C VAL A 324 22.95 -12.40 -10.04
N SER A 325 24.17 -11.94 -9.85
CA SER A 325 24.56 -10.52 -9.88
C SER A 325 25.06 -10.05 -11.26
N ASP A 326 25.38 -10.96 -12.20
CA ASP A 326 25.66 -10.60 -13.60
C ASP A 326 24.52 -11.08 -14.52
N PRO A 327 23.71 -10.16 -15.07
CA PRO A 327 22.65 -10.47 -16.02
C PRO A 327 23.12 -11.19 -17.29
N ARG A 328 24.41 -11.10 -17.65
CA ARG A 328 24.98 -11.73 -18.86
C ARG A 328 25.01 -13.27 -18.80
N GLN A 329 24.77 -13.86 -17.63
CA GLN A 329 24.74 -15.31 -17.46
C GLN A 329 23.39 -15.94 -17.84
N LEU A 330 22.37 -15.14 -18.20
CA LEU A 330 21.09 -15.62 -18.74
C LEU A 330 21.25 -16.07 -20.21
N GLY A 331 21.62 -17.34 -20.40
CA GLY A 331 21.75 -17.97 -21.71
C GLY A 331 20.42 -18.09 -22.50
N LYS A 332 20.52 -18.39 -23.80
CA LYS A 332 19.38 -18.45 -24.75
C LYS A 332 18.33 -19.50 -24.36
N ARG A 333 17.31 -19.08 -23.60
CA ARG A 333 16.09 -19.84 -23.26
C ARG A 333 14.85 -19.22 -23.92
N LYS A 334 13.68 -19.86 -23.82
CA LYS A 334 12.40 -19.31 -24.33
C LYS A 334 12.11 -17.95 -23.68
N LYS A 335 12.11 -16.87 -24.48
CA LYS A 335 11.97 -15.48 -23.98
C LYS A 335 10.77 -15.27 -23.05
N ALA A 336 9.60 -15.81 -23.41
CA ALA A 336 8.37 -15.70 -22.62
C ALA A 336 8.47 -16.36 -21.23
N ALA A 337 9.08 -17.55 -21.12
CA ALA A 337 9.24 -18.23 -19.84
C ALA A 337 10.18 -17.47 -18.90
N VAL A 338 11.29 -16.93 -19.42
CA VAL A 338 12.22 -16.07 -18.66
C VAL A 338 11.51 -14.81 -18.16
N MET A 339 10.66 -14.22 -18.99
CA MET A 339 9.88 -13.02 -18.67
C MET A 339 8.82 -13.26 -17.59
N LEU A 340 7.97 -14.29 -17.73
CA LEU A 340 6.96 -14.64 -16.71
C LEU A 340 7.59 -15.01 -15.36
N HIS A 341 8.75 -15.70 -15.39
CA HIS A 341 9.51 -16.05 -14.19
C HIS A 341 10.15 -14.83 -13.50
N ALA A 342 10.72 -13.91 -14.28
CA ALA A 342 11.30 -12.67 -13.76
C ALA A 342 10.25 -11.74 -13.14
N LEU A 343 9.07 -11.64 -13.77
CA LEU A 343 7.91 -10.94 -13.20
C LEU A 343 7.46 -11.62 -11.90
N ALA A 344 7.20 -12.93 -11.91
CA ALA A 344 6.80 -13.67 -10.69
C ALA A 344 7.81 -13.57 -9.52
N ASN A 345 9.06 -13.18 -9.77
CA ASN A 345 10.05 -12.94 -8.72
C ASN A 345 10.01 -11.52 -8.11
N ILE A 346 9.45 -10.51 -8.80
CA ILE A 346 9.28 -9.17 -8.23
C ILE A 346 7.99 -9.03 -7.41
N GLU A 347 6.97 -9.86 -7.67
CA GLU A 347 5.70 -9.94 -6.90
C GLU A 347 5.87 -10.53 -5.48
N GLN A 348 6.96 -10.19 -4.79
CA GLN A 348 7.34 -10.74 -3.50
C GLN A 348 8.08 -9.70 -2.64
N TRP A 349 7.85 -9.76 -1.33
CA TRP A 349 8.54 -9.05 -0.23
C TRP A 349 8.13 -7.59 0.04
N ALA A 350 7.83 -6.79 -0.98
CA ALA A 350 7.85 -5.33 -0.84
C ALA A 350 6.83 -4.78 0.16
N SER A 351 5.54 -5.11 0.00
CA SER A 351 4.45 -4.58 0.82
C SER A 351 4.50 -4.96 2.30
N TRP A 352 4.99 -6.16 2.63
CA TRP A 352 5.08 -6.60 4.03
C TRP A 352 6.28 -5.96 4.76
N ASP A 353 7.40 -5.73 4.08
CA ASP A 353 8.60 -5.17 4.71
C ASP A 353 8.38 -3.73 5.18
N ILE A 354 7.72 -2.88 4.38
CA ILE A 354 7.49 -1.48 4.76
C ILE A 354 6.61 -1.36 6.02
N MET A 355 5.57 -2.18 6.16
CA MET A 355 4.75 -2.21 7.37
C MET A 355 5.55 -2.66 8.60
N ALA A 356 6.28 -3.79 8.51
CA ALA A 356 7.00 -4.37 9.64
C ALA A 356 8.22 -3.53 10.07
N ARG A 357 8.93 -2.90 9.12
CA ARG A 357 10.19 -2.19 9.38
C ARG A 357 10.00 -0.77 9.91
N TYR A 358 8.98 -0.05 9.42
CA TYR A 358 8.77 1.35 9.79
C TYR A 358 7.62 1.59 10.75
N GLY A 359 6.62 0.69 10.81
CA GLY A 359 5.50 0.78 11.76
C GLY A 359 5.92 1.00 13.23
N PRO A 360 6.90 0.25 13.76
CA PRO A 360 7.38 0.44 15.15
C PRO A 360 8.17 1.74 15.39
N SER A 361 8.72 2.36 14.35
CA SER A 361 9.48 3.62 14.45
C SER A 361 8.63 4.87 14.14
N HIS A 362 7.45 4.69 13.55
CA HIS A 362 6.52 5.75 13.16
C HIS A 362 5.13 5.50 13.80
N PRO A 363 4.99 5.66 15.13
CA PRO A 363 3.73 5.41 15.85
C PRO A 363 2.63 6.44 15.56
N ASP A 364 2.91 7.42 14.71
CA ASP A 364 1.98 8.39 14.12
C ASP A 364 1.30 7.86 12.84
N LEU A 365 1.78 6.77 12.24
CA LEU A 365 1.15 6.18 11.05
C LEU A 365 -0.32 5.80 11.32
N PRO A 366 -1.28 6.25 10.47
CA PRO A 366 -2.70 5.93 10.62
C PRO A 366 -2.99 4.49 10.18
N PRO A 367 -4.11 3.86 10.64
CA PRO A 367 -4.49 2.51 10.22
C PRO A 367 -4.61 2.34 8.70
N ALA A 368 -4.99 3.40 7.97
CA ALA A 368 -5.07 3.41 6.51
C ALA A 368 -3.74 3.05 5.81
N PHE A 369 -2.58 3.43 6.37
CA PHE A 369 -1.27 3.01 5.84
C PHE A 369 -1.17 1.48 5.83
N PHE A 370 -1.55 0.85 6.94
CA PHE A 370 -1.53 -0.60 7.08
C PHE A 370 -2.61 -1.29 6.25
N ALA A 371 -3.71 -0.62 5.93
CA ALA A 371 -4.74 -1.12 5.02
C ALA A 371 -4.28 -1.10 3.56
N ASP A 372 -3.74 0.02 3.08
CA ASP A 372 -3.23 0.18 1.71
C ASP A 372 -2.11 -0.82 1.42
N PHE A 373 -1.09 -0.92 2.29
CA PHE A 373 -0.01 -1.90 2.12
C PHE A 373 -0.47 -3.35 2.35
N SER A 374 -1.54 -3.60 3.11
CA SER A 374 -2.18 -4.94 3.17
C SER A 374 -2.98 -5.29 1.92
N LYS A 375 -3.60 -4.31 1.24
CA LYS A 375 -4.19 -4.50 -0.10
C LYS A 375 -3.08 -4.86 -1.09
N MET A 376 -2.03 -4.04 -1.15
CA MET A 376 -0.92 -4.22 -2.08
C MET A 376 -0.21 -5.58 -1.91
N ALA A 377 -0.03 -6.06 -0.67
CA ALA A 377 0.50 -7.41 -0.42
C ALA A 377 -0.40 -8.54 -0.97
N LEU A 378 -1.72 -8.37 -0.91
CA LEU A 378 -2.68 -9.33 -1.47
C LEU A 378 -2.67 -9.29 -3.00
N ASP A 379 -2.49 -8.10 -3.58
CA ASP A 379 -2.40 -7.90 -5.03
C ASP A 379 -1.07 -8.45 -5.59
N GLU A 380 0.10 -8.21 -4.95
CA GLU A 380 1.35 -8.95 -5.20
C GLU A 380 1.12 -10.48 -5.18
N SER A 381 0.40 -10.97 -4.18
CA SER A 381 0.12 -12.41 -4.04
C SER A 381 -0.80 -12.96 -5.14
N LYS A 382 -1.72 -12.13 -5.66
CA LYS A 382 -2.57 -12.40 -6.82
C LYS A 382 -1.74 -12.43 -8.11
N HIS A 383 -0.87 -11.43 -8.32
CA HIS A 383 0.04 -11.34 -9.45
C HIS A 383 0.98 -12.57 -9.52
N PHE A 384 1.58 -12.92 -8.38
CA PHE A 384 2.41 -14.12 -8.24
C PHE A 384 1.67 -15.38 -8.68
N THR A 385 0.44 -15.55 -8.21
CA THR A 385 -0.41 -16.71 -8.54
C THR A 385 -0.72 -16.76 -10.05
N LEU A 386 -1.09 -15.63 -10.66
CA LEU A 386 -1.35 -15.53 -12.09
C LEU A 386 -0.11 -15.86 -12.94
N LEU A 387 1.02 -15.24 -12.65
CA LEU A 387 2.27 -15.37 -13.41
C LEU A 387 2.88 -16.78 -13.27
N THR A 388 2.83 -17.38 -12.08
CA THR A 388 3.30 -18.76 -11.88
C THR A 388 2.38 -19.79 -12.55
N ALA A 389 1.07 -19.56 -12.59
CA ALA A 389 0.15 -20.39 -13.36
C ALA A 389 0.43 -20.28 -14.88
N ARG A 390 0.63 -19.07 -15.42
CA ARG A 390 1.04 -18.87 -16.83
C ARG A 390 2.38 -19.53 -17.14
N LEU A 391 3.37 -19.43 -16.25
CA LEU A 391 4.67 -20.08 -16.41
C LEU A 391 4.53 -21.61 -16.44
N ALA A 392 3.75 -22.18 -15.52
CA ALA A 392 3.51 -23.62 -15.43
C ALA A 392 2.81 -24.16 -16.70
N ALA A 393 1.81 -23.44 -17.22
CA ALA A 393 1.10 -23.81 -18.45
C ALA A 393 1.99 -23.70 -19.71
N THR A 394 2.70 -22.57 -19.88
CA THR A 394 3.50 -22.28 -21.09
C THR A 394 4.89 -22.93 -21.11
N SER A 395 5.43 -23.34 -19.96
CA SER A 395 6.70 -24.07 -19.84
C SER A 395 6.75 -25.02 -18.62
N PRO A 396 6.03 -26.16 -18.66
CA PRO A 396 6.01 -27.15 -17.57
C PRO A 396 7.39 -27.73 -17.18
N SER A 397 8.38 -27.63 -18.07
CA SER A 397 9.77 -28.04 -17.84
C SER A 397 10.64 -26.94 -17.21
N THR A 398 10.06 -25.82 -16.79
CA THR A 398 10.76 -24.67 -16.20
C THR A 398 9.88 -24.01 -15.14
N PRO A 399 9.59 -24.71 -14.02
CA PRO A 399 8.76 -24.18 -12.95
C PRO A 399 9.41 -22.97 -12.26
N TYR A 400 8.63 -22.28 -11.41
CA TYR A 400 9.12 -21.13 -10.64
C TYR A 400 10.40 -21.46 -9.84
N GLY A 401 11.20 -20.43 -9.56
CA GLY A 401 12.48 -20.55 -8.88
C GLY A 401 13.62 -21.28 -9.62
N THR A 402 13.37 -21.96 -10.75
CA THR A 402 14.41 -22.73 -11.50
C THR A 402 15.34 -21.90 -12.39
N MET A 403 15.06 -20.61 -12.58
CA MET A 403 15.88 -19.71 -13.39
C MET A 403 16.53 -18.61 -12.56
N PRO A 404 17.69 -18.09 -12.98
CA PRO A 404 18.45 -17.10 -12.23
C PRO A 404 17.71 -15.76 -12.16
N VAL A 405 17.51 -15.26 -10.94
CA VAL A 405 16.84 -13.98 -10.67
C VAL A 405 17.81 -12.87 -10.28
N HIS A 406 17.40 -11.62 -10.50
CA HIS A 406 18.12 -10.42 -10.07
C HIS A 406 17.60 -9.92 -8.72
N ALA A 407 18.46 -9.27 -7.92
CA ALA A 407 18.15 -8.84 -6.56
C ALA A 407 17.82 -7.33 -6.42
N SER A 408 17.86 -6.54 -7.51
CA SER A 408 17.74 -5.07 -7.51
C SER A 408 16.62 -4.45 -6.66
N LEU A 409 15.44 -5.09 -6.58
CA LEU A 409 14.35 -4.61 -5.73
C LEU A 409 14.74 -4.70 -4.25
N TRP A 410 15.34 -5.83 -3.84
CA TRP A 410 15.82 -6.02 -2.46
C TRP A 410 17.11 -5.23 -2.17
N GLU A 411 17.99 -5.04 -3.16
CA GLU A 411 19.16 -4.16 -3.04
C GLU A 411 18.70 -2.71 -2.76
N SER A 412 17.70 -2.23 -3.50
CA SER A 412 17.06 -0.92 -3.29
C SER A 412 16.36 -0.84 -1.92
N ALA A 413 15.67 -1.91 -1.51
CA ALA A 413 15.03 -2.01 -0.20
C ALA A 413 16.06 -1.98 0.96
N THR A 414 17.22 -2.60 0.76
CA THR A 414 18.33 -2.63 1.72
C THR A 414 18.99 -1.26 1.83
N LEU A 415 19.26 -0.59 0.71
CA LEU A 415 19.81 0.78 0.70
C LEU A 415 18.88 1.78 1.40
N THR A 416 17.57 1.67 1.19
CA THR A 416 16.55 2.55 1.78
C THR A 416 16.09 2.14 3.19
N SER A 417 16.61 1.04 3.75
CA SER A 417 16.13 0.38 4.99
C SER A 417 16.07 1.26 6.24
N THR A 418 16.73 2.42 6.22
CA THR A 418 16.83 3.38 7.34
C THR A 418 15.90 4.59 7.21
N SER A 419 15.17 4.75 6.09
CA SER A 419 14.32 5.91 5.83
C SER A 419 13.03 5.50 5.11
N LEU A 420 11.89 5.68 5.79
CA LEU A 420 10.56 5.43 5.22
C LEU A 420 10.30 6.32 3.98
N ARG A 421 10.75 7.58 4.01
CA ARG A 421 10.63 8.52 2.88
C ARG A 421 11.44 8.04 1.67
N ALA A 422 12.69 7.60 1.88
CA ALA A 422 13.51 7.01 0.82
C ALA A 422 12.91 5.70 0.28
N ARG A 423 12.35 4.86 1.17
CA ARG A 423 11.69 3.61 0.79
C ARG A 423 10.49 3.84 -0.13
N LEU A 424 9.62 4.79 0.23
CA LEU A 424 8.46 5.18 -0.59
C LEU A 424 8.89 5.77 -1.93
N ALA A 425 9.92 6.62 -1.96
CA ALA A 425 10.47 7.16 -3.22
C ALA A 425 11.03 6.07 -4.15
N ILE A 426 11.90 5.18 -3.65
CA ILE A 426 12.62 4.24 -4.53
C ILE A 426 11.79 3.00 -4.86
N ILE A 427 11.14 2.37 -3.88
CA ILE A 427 10.33 1.18 -4.17
C ILE A 427 9.00 1.64 -4.79
N HIS A 428 8.20 2.39 -4.03
CA HIS A 428 6.80 2.61 -4.39
C HIS A 428 6.56 3.72 -5.45
N LEU A 429 7.58 4.53 -5.78
CA LEU A 429 7.51 5.58 -6.82
C LEU A 429 8.59 5.47 -7.92
N VAL A 430 9.51 4.51 -7.85
CA VAL A 430 10.46 4.20 -8.95
C VAL A 430 10.33 2.76 -9.47
N HIS A 431 10.18 1.74 -8.60
CA HIS A 431 10.02 0.35 -9.07
C HIS A 431 8.59 0.03 -9.52
N GLU A 432 7.53 0.28 -8.75
CA GLU A 432 6.15 -0.03 -9.21
C GLU A 432 5.74 0.90 -10.37
N ALA A 433 6.18 2.17 -10.31
CA ALA A 433 6.03 3.11 -11.42
C ALA A 433 6.78 2.66 -12.70
N ARG A 434 7.72 1.72 -12.59
CA ARG A 434 8.34 1.06 -13.75
C ARG A 434 7.47 -0.07 -14.33
N GLY A 435 6.59 -0.67 -13.53
CA GLY A 435 5.52 -1.55 -14.01
C GLY A 435 4.65 -0.84 -15.04
N LEU A 436 4.16 0.35 -14.69
CA LEU A 436 3.33 1.20 -15.59
C LEU A 436 3.99 1.48 -16.95
N ASP A 437 5.32 1.70 -16.98
CA ASP A 437 6.07 1.96 -18.21
C ASP A 437 6.27 0.69 -19.08
N VAL A 438 6.47 -0.47 -18.45
CA VAL A 438 6.97 -1.70 -19.09
C VAL A 438 5.87 -2.70 -19.42
N ASN A 439 4.79 -2.71 -18.64
CA ASN A 439 3.68 -3.64 -18.80
C ASN A 439 2.94 -3.47 -20.14
N PRO A 440 2.59 -2.25 -20.63
CA PRO A 440 1.93 -2.09 -21.94
C PRO A 440 2.75 -2.66 -23.10
N GLY A 441 4.07 -2.40 -23.10
CA GLY A 441 5.02 -2.95 -24.07
C GLY A 441 5.33 -4.45 -23.88
N THR A 442 4.80 -5.08 -22.84
CA THR A 442 4.93 -6.51 -22.54
C THR A 442 3.65 -7.26 -22.88
N ILE A 443 2.48 -6.73 -22.48
CA ILE A 443 1.14 -7.15 -22.92
C ILE A 443 1.11 -7.23 -24.46
N GLU A 444 1.58 -6.21 -25.15
CA GLU A 444 1.58 -6.16 -26.62
C GLU A 444 2.52 -7.22 -27.27
N LYS A 445 3.58 -7.65 -26.59
CA LYS A 445 4.43 -8.76 -27.06
C LYS A 445 3.68 -10.09 -26.96
N PHE A 446 2.96 -10.34 -25.87
CA PHE A 446 2.13 -11.54 -25.71
C PHE A 446 0.95 -11.55 -26.70
N ARG A 447 0.29 -10.39 -26.89
CA ARG A 447 -0.80 -10.20 -27.86
C ARG A 447 -0.35 -10.55 -29.29
N ARG A 448 0.82 -10.07 -29.72
CA ARG A 448 1.42 -10.41 -31.02
C ARG A 448 1.82 -11.89 -31.17
N SER A 449 2.03 -12.61 -30.06
CA SER A 449 2.25 -14.07 -30.08
C SER A 449 0.97 -14.91 -29.99
N GLY A 450 -0.20 -14.28 -29.85
CA GLY A 450 -1.49 -14.96 -29.72
C GLY A 450 -1.78 -15.54 -28.32
N ASP A 451 -0.97 -15.21 -27.30
CA ASP A 451 -1.14 -15.70 -25.93
C ASP A 451 -2.13 -14.81 -25.16
N ALA A 452 -3.41 -14.95 -25.50
CA ALA A 452 -4.51 -14.16 -24.92
C ALA A 452 -4.66 -14.36 -23.41
N GLU A 453 -4.27 -15.52 -22.88
CA GLU A 453 -4.32 -15.82 -21.45
C GLU A 453 -3.22 -15.06 -20.66
N SER A 454 -2.01 -14.95 -21.21
CA SER A 454 -0.95 -14.11 -20.61
C SER A 454 -1.24 -12.61 -20.80
N VAL A 455 -1.92 -12.22 -21.87
CA VAL A 455 -2.45 -10.85 -22.05
C VAL A 455 -3.43 -10.52 -20.92
N ALA A 456 -4.47 -11.33 -20.72
CA ALA A 456 -5.46 -11.09 -19.67
C ALA A 456 -4.85 -11.05 -18.26
N ALA A 457 -3.88 -11.92 -17.96
CA ALA A 457 -3.16 -11.91 -16.69
C ALA A 457 -2.38 -10.60 -16.46
N LEU A 458 -1.70 -10.10 -17.50
CA LEU A 458 -0.92 -8.85 -17.42
C LEU A 458 -1.79 -7.59 -17.47
N GLU A 459 -2.97 -7.64 -18.09
CA GLU A 459 -3.95 -6.54 -18.08
C GLU A 459 -4.59 -6.36 -16.69
N VAL A 460 -4.79 -7.44 -15.92
CA VAL A 460 -5.14 -7.36 -14.49
C VAL A 460 -4.01 -6.70 -13.70
N ILE A 461 -2.78 -7.24 -13.78
CA ILE A 461 -1.61 -6.72 -13.08
C ILE A 461 -1.41 -5.23 -13.36
N HIS A 462 -1.47 -4.80 -14.62
CA HIS A 462 -1.32 -3.39 -15.01
C HIS A 462 -2.38 -2.47 -14.40
N ALA A 463 -3.61 -2.94 -14.20
CA ALA A 463 -4.64 -2.16 -13.53
C ALA A 463 -4.36 -1.99 -12.03
N ASP A 464 -3.87 -3.04 -11.38
CA ASP A 464 -3.48 -3.03 -9.96
C ASP A 464 -2.26 -2.13 -9.70
N GLU A 465 -1.25 -2.14 -10.59
CA GLU A 465 -0.04 -1.30 -10.49
C GLU A 465 -0.35 0.19 -10.36
N VAL A 466 -1.43 0.69 -10.99
CA VAL A 466 -1.85 2.10 -10.83
C VAL A 466 -2.23 2.37 -9.37
N THR A 467 -2.90 1.43 -8.70
CA THR A 467 -3.27 1.52 -7.28
C THR A 467 -2.06 1.38 -6.34
N HIS A 468 -1.04 0.62 -6.76
CA HIS A 468 0.23 0.45 -6.04
C HIS A 468 1.01 1.77 -6.01
N VAL A 469 1.21 2.39 -7.17
CA VAL A 469 1.85 3.72 -7.29
C VAL A 469 1.00 4.80 -6.61
N THR A 470 -0.34 4.71 -6.67
CA THR A 470 -1.24 5.62 -5.95
C THR A 470 -1.01 5.55 -4.43
N SER A 471 -0.90 4.33 -3.88
CA SER A 471 -0.62 4.09 -2.46
C SER A 471 0.77 4.63 -2.07
N GLY A 472 1.79 4.37 -2.90
CA GLY A 472 3.13 4.95 -2.74
C GLY A 472 3.11 6.48 -2.72
N HIS A 473 2.39 7.11 -3.65
CA HIS A 473 2.29 8.56 -3.78
C HIS A 473 1.54 9.20 -2.62
N ARG A 474 0.43 8.58 -2.16
CA ARG A 474 -0.34 8.99 -0.98
C ARG A 474 0.56 9.07 0.26
N TRP A 475 1.27 7.99 0.59
CA TRP A 475 2.07 7.92 1.81
C TRP A 475 3.39 8.70 1.73
N PHE A 476 3.96 8.85 0.53
CA PHE A 476 5.07 9.79 0.32
C PHE A 476 4.62 11.24 0.54
N THR A 477 3.51 11.66 -0.06
CA THR A 477 2.96 13.02 0.07
C THR A 477 2.54 13.32 1.51
N TRP A 478 1.91 12.37 2.20
CA TRP A 478 1.55 12.51 3.63
C TRP A 478 2.78 12.76 4.52
N LEU A 479 3.90 12.05 4.30
CA LEU A 479 5.15 12.33 5.02
C LEU A 479 5.70 13.72 4.69
N CYS A 480 5.64 14.14 3.42
CA CYS A 480 6.11 15.45 3.00
C CYS A 480 5.28 16.59 3.60
N GLU A 481 3.95 16.45 3.66
CA GLU A 481 3.04 17.40 4.33
C GLU A 481 3.33 17.46 5.85
N ARG A 482 3.48 16.30 6.51
CA ARG A 482 3.85 16.20 7.93
C ARG A 482 5.21 16.84 8.24
N ASP A 483 6.19 16.64 7.37
CA ASP A 483 7.56 17.13 7.52
C ASP A 483 7.73 18.58 7.01
N GLY A 484 6.69 19.18 6.41
CA GLY A 484 6.70 20.57 5.92
C GLY A 484 7.54 20.80 4.66
N VAL A 485 7.65 19.80 3.78
CA VAL A 485 8.47 19.84 2.56
C VAL A 485 7.65 19.59 1.30
N ASP A 486 8.09 20.14 0.16
CA ASP A 486 7.49 19.87 -1.14
C ASP A 486 7.72 18.40 -1.60
N PRO A 487 6.66 17.63 -1.95
CA PRO A 487 6.80 16.26 -2.44
C PRO A 487 7.68 16.13 -3.69
N VAL A 488 7.60 17.06 -4.65
CA VAL A 488 8.37 16.94 -5.90
C VAL A 488 9.87 17.10 -5.62
N ALA A 489 10.26 18.13 -4.89
CA ALA A 489 11.63 18.36 -4.46
C ALA A 489 12.16 17.22 -3.58
N ALA A 490 11.37 16.72 -2.62
CA ALA A 490 11.74 15.61 -1.75
C ALA A 490 11.94 14.30 -2.55
N PHE A 491 11.05 13.98 -3.50
CA PHE A 491 11.22 12.80 -4.35
C PHE A 491 12.49 12.90 -5.20
N ARG A 492 12.71 14.05 -5.85
CA ARG A 492 13.93 14.30 -6.65
C ARG A 492 15.19 14.30 -5.78
N GLU A 493 15.09 14.62 -4.49
CA GLU A 493 16.19 14.49 -3.52
C GLU A 493 16.49 13.01 -3.20
N GLU A 494 15.47 12.22 -2.85
CA GLU A 494 15.64 10.80 -2.51
C GLU A 494 16.11 9.97 -3.72
N VAL A 495 15.65 10.25 -4.93
CA VAL A 495 16.16 9.58 -6.14
C VAL A 495 17.64 9.91 -6.38
N ARG A 496 18.07 11.18 -6.25
CA ARG A 496 19.50 11.54 -6.37
C ARG A 496 20.36 10.77 -5.35
N LYS A 497 19.88 10.64 -4.11
CA LYS A 497 20.62 9.99 -3.01
C LYS A 497 20.66 8.47 -3.08
N ASN A 498 19.58 7.82 -3.52
CA ASN A 498 19.36 6.38 -3.33
C ASN A 498 19.19 5.58 -4.64
N TRP A 499 19.19 6.25 -5.80
CA TRP A 499 19.20 5.61 -7.13
C TRP A 499 20.57 5.75 -7.80
N THR A 500 20.80 5.10 -8.95
CA THR A 500 22.04 5.22 -9.72
C THR A 500 21.74 5.24 -11.22
N GLY A 501 22.33 6.19 -11.93
CA GLY A 501 22.04 6.44 -13.35
C GLY A 501 20.66 7.07 -13.59
N ASP A 502 20.29 7.21 -14.86
CA ASP A 502 19.10 7.95 -15.26
C ASP A 502 17.80 7.14 -15.06
N LEU A 503 16.71 7.80 -14.65
CA LEU A 503 15.36 7.26 -14.85
C LEU A 503 15.06 7.36 -16.36
N LYS A 504 15.03 6.22 -17.05
CA LYS A 504 14.81 6.19 -18.51
C LYS A 504 13.42 5.75 -18.87
N GLY A 505 12.79 6.53 -19.74
CA GLY A 505 11.56 6.16 -20.41
C GLY A 505 11.68 4.95 -21.37
N PRO A 506 10.69 4.74 -22.26
CA PRO A 506 9.45 5.53 -22.36
C PRO A 506 8.70 5.55 -21.02
N PHE A 507 8.11 6.70 -20.70
CA PHE A 507 7.27 6.83 -19.51
C PHE A 507 5.81 6.70 -19.90
N ASN A 508 5.04 5.91 -19.15
CA ASN A 508 3.59 5.88 -19.30
C ASN A 508 2.99 7.09 -18.55
N VAL A 509 2.95 8.23 -19.23
CA VAL A 509 2.53 9.51 -18.65
C VAL A 509 1.09 9.44 -18.12
N GLU A 510 0.18 8.85 -18.89
CA GLU A 510 -1.24 8.75 -18.52
C GLU A 510 -1.43 7.98 -17.21
N ASP A 511 -0.86 6.77 -17.09
CA ASP A 511 -1.01 5.98 -15.86
C ASP A 511 -0.21 6.54 -14.68
N ARG A 512 0.91 7.23 -14.93
CA ARG A 512 1.67 7.95 -13.88
C ARG A 512 0.88 9.14 -13.34
N GLU A 513 0.26 9.95 -14.21
CA GLU A 513 -0.59 11.09 -13.83
C GLU A 513 -1.91 10.62 -13.17
N ARG A 514 -2.47 9.48 -13.61
CA ARG A 514 -3.58 8.80 -12.91
C ARG A 514 -3.18 8.40 -11.49
N ALA A 515 -2.01 7.79 -11.30
CA ALA A 515 -1.57 7.38 -9.96
C ALA A 515 -1.22 8.56 -9.04
N GLY A 516 -0.58 9.61 -9.56
CA GLY A 516 -0.18 10.81 -8.79
C GLY A 516 1.11 11.47 -9.24
N MET A 517 1.94 10.74 -9.99
CA MET A 517 3.24 11.24 -10.46
C MET A 517 3.06 12.12 -11.69
N THR A 518 3.02 13.44 -11.47
CA THR A 518 3.20 14.41 -12.58
C THR A 518 4.60 14.28 -13.17
N ARG A 519 4.78 14.80 -14.39
CA ARG A 519 6.09 14.87 -15.08
C ARG A 519 7.22 15.45 -14.23
N GLU A 520 6.89 16.44 -13.39
CA GLU A 520 7.85 17.12 -12.52
C GLU A 520 8.54 16.17 -11.54
N PHE A 521 7.90 15.07 -11.15
CA PHE A 521 8.56 14.02 -10.34
C PHE A 521 9.76 13.41 -11.08
N TYR A 522 9.59 12.98 -12.33
CA TYR A 522 10.51 12.02 -12.96
C TYR A 522 11.25 12.50 -14.22
N GLU A 523 10.80 13.57 -14.89
CA GLU A 523 11.49 14.08 -16.09
C GLU A 523 12.86 14.71 -15.73
N ASP A 524 13.85 14.50 -16.61
CA ASP A 524 15.26 14.89 -16.43
C ASP A 524 15.89 14.51 -15.06
N LEU A 525 15.46 13.38 -14.49
CA LEU A 525 15.94 12.89 -13.19
C LEU A 525 16.91 11.71 -13.31
N LYS A 526 17.99 11.78 -12.53
CA LYS A 526 19.00 10.74 -12.39
C LYS A 526 19.44 10.59 -10.93
N GLY A 527 19.86 9.37 -10.58
CA GLY A 527 20.60 9.10 -9.36
C GLY A 527 22.04 9.61 -9.46
N GLU A 528 22.66 9.86 -8.31
CA GLU A 528 24.07 10.21 -8.19
C GLU A 528 24.89 8.96 -7.79
N ASP A 529 26.14 8.85 -8.25
CA ASP A 529 26.97 7.69 -7.93
C ASP A 529 27.37 7.69 -6.44
N VAL A 530 26.73 6.83 -5.65
CA VAL A 530 26.92 6.73 -4.19
C VAL A 530 28.39 6.42 -3.86
N GLN A 531 29.14 7.46 -3.46
CA GLN A 531 30.54 7.37 -3.08
C GLN A 531 30.70 6.72 -1.70
N VAL A 532 30.57 5.39 -1.63
CA VAL A 532 30.80 4.62 -0.40
C VAL A 532 32.29 4.65 -0.04
N SER A 533 32.70 5.62 0.77
CA SER A 533 34.05 5.68 1.37
C SER A 533 34.23 4.48 2.31
N GLY A 534 34.86 3.42 1.78
CA GLY A 534 34.64 2.07 2.29
C GLY A 534 35.44 1.68 3.53
N ARG A 535 35.11 0.48 4.03
CA ARG A 535 36.01 -0.39 4.81
C ARG A 535 36.01 -1.77 4.16
N ASN A 536 37.20 -2.34 3.97
CA ASN A 536 37.45 -3.69 3.47
C ASN A 536 36.87 -4.07 2.09
N GLY A 537 37.40 -3.44 1.03
CA GLY A 537 38.09 -4.21 -0.01
C GLY A 537 37.30 -5.13 -0.95
N MET A 538 35.96 -5.09 -0.99
CA MET A 538 35.18 -5.76 -2.03
C MET A 538 34.68 -4.73 -3.06
N VAL A 539 35.13 -4.86 -4.31
CA VAL A 539 34.79 -3.91 -5.38
C VAL A 539 33.36 -4.17 -5.87
N VAL A 540 32.42 -3.33 -5.42
CA VAL A 540 31.02 -3.38 -5.86
C VAL A 540 30.93 -2.74 -7.26
N TYR A 541 30.80 -3.58 -8.28
CA TYR A 541 30.67 -3.11 -9.67
C TYR A 541 29.25 -2.60 -9.98
N THR A 542 29.04 -1.32 -9.65
CA THR A 542 28.22 -0.34 -10.39
C THR A 542 26.76 -0.72 -10.73
N VAL A 543 25.79 -0.03 -10.11
CA VAL A 543 24.34 -0.14 -10.38
C VAL A 543 23.95 0.59 -11.69
N ALA A 544 24.70 0.38 -12.78
CA ALA A 544 24.54 1.03 -14.08
C ALA A 544 23.90 0.11 -15.16
N TYR A 545 23.36 -1.05 -14.78
CA TYR A 545 22.97 -2.10 -15.74
C TYR A 545 21.58 -2.71 -15.54
N THR A 546 20.79 -2.22 -14.57
CA THR A 546 19.36 -2.57 -14.39
C THR A 546 18.54 -2.40 -15.67
N GLN A 547 18.95 -1.47 -16.54
CA GLN A 547 18.25 -1.14 -17.79
C GLN A 547 18.15 -2.30 -18.81
N ARG A 548 19.06 -3.30 -18.83
CA ARG A 548 19.15 -4.21 -20.00
C ARG A 548 18.24 -5.44 -20.03
N ILE A 549 17.75 -5.97 -18.90
CA ILE A 549 16.93 -7.20 -18.91
C ILE A 549 15.42 -6.93 -18.97
N ALA A 550 14.93 -5.85 -18.35
CA ALA A 550 13.54 -5.40 -18.55
C ALA A 550 13.21 -5.07 -20.02
N MET A 551 14.22 -4.76 -20.85
CA MET A 551 14.04 -4.44 -22.26
C MET A 551 13.60 -5.63 -23.15
N GLY A 552 13.89 -6.88 -22.77
CA GLY A 552 13.61 -8.05 -23.62
C GLY A 552 14.43 -8.11 -24.93
N HIS A 553 15.46 -7.28 -25.06
CA HIS A 553 16.34 -7.22 -26.22
C HIS A 553 17.42 -8.31 -26.19
N VAL A 554 17.20 -9.34 -27.00
CA VAL A 554 18.19 -10.34 -27.50
C VAL A 554 17.91 -10.59 -28.97
#